data_AF-A0A3C0B524-F1
#
_entry.id   AF-A0A3C0B524-F1
#
_cell.length_a   1.000
_cell.length_b   1.000
_cell.length_c   1.000
_cell.angle_alpha   90.00
_cell.angle_beta   90.00
_cell.angle_gamma   90.00
#
_symmetry.space_group_name_H-M   'P 1'
#
loop_
_entity.id
_entity.type
_entity.pdbx_description
1 polymer ?
#
loop_
_entity_poly.entity_id
_entity_poly.type
_entity_poly.pdbx_seq_one_letter_code
_entity_poly.pdbx_strand_id
1 'polypeptide(L)'
;MNNKLPALTPESIDLTGKLEELQLEFTELFTRHKDMVEQESAILTSVYLEKLGYLQLELLEKQTKAAGLRMKMNLIQAVINRNETPDLLAIEKTIAIRLMDFYDRIKVQSSALDEAVKILSHLIPEEEARKLKEIFRVLCKRLHPDLIPDQTEVEKDLFIKVKAAYELQRLADLQEILLFLDKPDKQHLWHLTMDEKTERIKHLSKQIASLKEKIASLKEGFPFTIEKLIFDEVYISKKRIELELDIKVVEAEILKFTEIISLLCDE
;
A
#
# COMPACT_ATOMS: atom_id res chain seq x y z
N MET A 1 -1.39 2.32 50.95
CA MET A 1 0.04 2.62 50.68
C MET A 1 0.16 4.10 50.37
N ASN A 2 1.09 4.80 51.03
CA ASN A 2 1.31 6.24 50.91
C ASN A 2 1.67 6.59 49.45
N ASN A 3 0.72 7.10 48.68
CA ASN A 3 0.97 7.62 47.34
C ASN A 3 1.48 9.07 47.47
N LYS A 4 2.74 9.23 47.92
CA LYS A 4 3.40 10.53 47.86
C LYS A 4 3.76 10.79 46.40
N LEU A 5 3.22 11.86 45.82
CA LEU A 5 3.68 12.40 44.55
C LEU A 5 5.23 12.52 44.59
N PRO A 6 5.94 12.09 43.54
CA PRO A 6 7.39 12.27 43.47
C PRO A 6 7.73 13.76 43.59
N ALA A 7 8.91 14.06 44.10
CA ALA A 7 9.35 15.44 44.29
C ALA A 7 9.35 16.19 42.94
N LEU A 8 8.66 17.33 42.90
CA LEU A 8 8.60 18.23 41.74
C LEU A 8 9.90 19.04 41.64
N THR A 9 11.00 18.36 41.34
CA THR A 9 12.27 19.02 41.03
C THR A 9 12.23 19.63 39.63
N PRO A 10 13.06 20.65 39.33
CA PRO A 10 13.18 21.19 37.96
C PRO A 10 13.45 20.10 36.92
N GLU A 11 14.34 19.17 37.25
CA GLU A 11 14.66 18.01 36.39
C GLU A 11 13.44 17.11 36.14
N SER A 12 12.60 16.89 37.16
CA SER A 12 11.37 16.08 37.02
C SER A 12 10.33 16.75 36.13
N ILE A 13 10.24 18.08 36.16
CA ILE A 13 9.37 18.87 35.28
C ILE A 13 9.87 18.77 33.83
N ASP A 14 11.18 18.93 33.60
CA ASP A 14 11.78 18.81 32.27
C ASP A 14 11.56 17.42 31.66
N LEU A 15 11.74 16.35 32.45
CA LEU A 15 11.46 14.98 31.99
C LEU A 15 9.98 14.76 31.66
N THR A 16 9.06 15.37 32.41
CA THR A 16 7.62 15.31 32.09
C THR A 16 7.35 15.99 30.76
N GLY A 17 7.84 17.22 30.56
CA GLY A 17 7.64 17.94 29.30
C GLY A 17 8.19 17.18 28.09
N LYS A 18 9.38 16.58 28.24
CA LYS A 18 9.96 15.73 27.19
C LYS A 18 9.13 14.47 26.89
N LEU A 19 8.51 13.87 27.91
CA LEU A 19 7.60 12.76 27.68
C LEU A 19 6.35 13.19 26.91
N GLU A 20 5.75 14.32 27.27
CA GLU A 20 4.58 14.86 26.56
C GLU A 20 4.88 15.11 25.08
N GLU A 21 6.05 15.69 24.78
CA GLU A 21 6.54 15.88 23.40
C GLU A 21 6.69 14.56 22.65
N LEU A 22 7.34 13.57 23.26
CA LEU A 22 7.56 12.26 22.63
C LEU A 22 6.24 11.48 22.45
N GLN A 23 5.29 11.58 23.38
CA GLN A 23 3.99 10.94 23.24
C GLN A 23 3.18 11.55 22.10
N LEU A 24 3.24 12.86 21.93
CA LEU A 24 2.63 13.56 20.80
C LEU A 24 3.27 13.10 19.48
N GLU A 25 4.60 13.18 19.38
CA GLU A 25 5.35 12.78 18.18
C GLU A 25 5.09 11.31 17.82
N PHE A 26 5.12 10.41 18.81
CA PHE A 26 4.83 8.99 18.60
C PHE A 26 3.43 8.79 18.03
N THR A 27 2.41 9.43 18.61
CA THR A 27 1.01 9.30 18.17
C THR A 27 0.86 9.79 16.73
N GLU A 28 1.48 10.90 16.38
CA GLU A 28 1.45 11.48 15.04
C GLU A 28 2.12 10.55 14.01
N LEU A 29 3.33 10.07 14.31
CA LEU A 29 4.06 9.16 13.42
C LEU A 29 3.37 7.80 13.29
N PHE A 30 2.85 7.25 14.38
CA PHE A 30 2.11 5.99 14.36
C PHE A 30 0.86 6.10 13.47
N THR A 31 0.11 7.19 13.65
CA THR A 31 -1.08 7.47 12.81
C THR A 31 -0.67 7.67 11.35
N ARG A 32 0.36 8.47 11.08
CA ARG A 32 0.88 8.69 9.70
C ARG A 32 1.25 7.37 9.03
N HIS A 33 2.02 6.53 9.73
CA HIS A 33 2.42 5.23 9.21
C HIS A 33 1.18 4.36 8.90
N LYS A 34 0.18 4.36 9.77
CA LYS A 34 -1.07 3.63 9.52
C LYS A 34 -1.84 4.16 8.32
N ASP A 35 -1.93 5.48 8.16
CA ASP A 35 -2.56 6.10 6.98
C ASP A 35 -1.86 5.65 5.70
N MET A 36 -0.53 5.67 5.69
CA MET A 36 0.27 5.25 4.54
C MET A 36 -0.04 3.80 4.14
N VAL A 37 0.03 2.88 5.11
CA VAL A 37 -0.06 1.45 4.82
C VAL A 37 -1.50 1.03 4.49
N GLU A 38 -2.47 1.46 5.29
CA GLU A 38 -3.84 0.91 5.23
C GLU A 38 -4.77 1.67 4.28
N GLN A 39 -4.47 2.93 3.96
CA GLN A 39 -5.38 3.79 3.17
C GLN A 39 -4.68 4.38 1.95
N GLU A 40 -3.65 5.20 2.14
CA GLU A 40 -3.05 5.99 1.06
C GLU A 40 -2.38 5.11 0.01
N SER A 41 -1.72 4.02 0.39
CA SER A 41 -1.13 3.08 -0.55
C SER A 41 -2.17 2.52 -1.52
N ALA A 42 -3.32 2.08 -1.00
CA ALA A 42 -4.39 1.53 -1.83
C ALA A 42 -5.00 2.60 -2.75
N ILE A 43 -5.25 3.80 -2.21
CA ILE A 43 -5.85 4.91 -2.97
C ILE A 43 -4.90 5.39 -4.08
N LEU A 44 -3.64 5.67 -3.76
CA LEU A 44 -2.64 6.13 -4.74
C LEU A 44 -2.40 5.09 -5.83
N THR A 45 -2.33 3.81 -5.46
CA THR A 45 -2.27 2.71 -6.44
C THR A 45 -3.49 2.73 -7.37
N SER A 46 -4.68 2.95 -6.81
CA SER A 46 -5.93 2.94 -7.59
C SER A 46 -6.01 4.11 -8.56
N VAL A 47 -5.65 5.33 -8.13
CA VAL A 47 -5.55 6.51 -9.01
C VAL A 47 -4.55 6.26 -10.14
N TYR A 48 -3.47 5.51 -9.86
CA TYR A 48 -2.43 5.25 -10.86
C TYR A 48 -2.95 4.32 -11.94
N LEU A 49 -3.61 3.25 -11.50
CA LEU A 49 -4.22 2.25 -12.36
C LEU A 49 -5.36 2.87 -13.20
N GLU A 50 -6.16 3.77 -12.63
CA GLU A 50 -7.18 4.52 -13.38
C GLU A 50 -6.55 5.33 -14.53
N LYS A 51 -5.45 6.04 -14.26
CA LYS A 51 -4.83 6.94 -15.25
C LYS A 51 -4.03 6.21 -16.34
N LEU A 52 -3.32 5.14 -15.99
CA LEU A 52 -2.32 4.49 -16.85
C LEU A 52 -2.44 2.97 -16.91
N GLY A 53 -3.08 2.33 -15.93
CA GLY A 53 -3.07 0.88 -15.77
C GLY A 53 -3.74 0.12 -16.91
N TYR A 54 -4.80 0.67 -17.51
CA TYR A 54 -5.44 0.04 -18.67
C TYR A 54 -4.50 -0.08 -19.89
N LEU A 55 -3.68 0.95 -20.15
CA LEU A 55 -2.67 0.91 -21.23
C LEU A 55 -1.53 -0.05 -20.89
N GLN A 56 -1.13 -0.12 -19.62
CA GLN A 56 -0.10 -1.08 -19.19
C GLN A 56 -0.58 -2.53 -19.36
N LEU A 57 -1.85 -2.80 -19.02
CA LEU A 57 -2.48 -4.09 -19.25
C LEU A 57 -2.54 -4.39 -20.75
N GLU A 58 -3.04 -3.46 -21.56
CA GLU A 58 -3.11 -3.63 -23.01
C GLU A 58 -1.73 -3.92 -23.61
N LEU A 59 -0.71 -3.16 -23.21
CA LEU A 59 0.66 -3.38 -23.65
C LEU A 59 1.14 -4.79 -23.28
N LEU A 60 0.90 -5.25 -22.04
CA LEU A 60 1.28 -6.60 -21.60
C LEU A 60 0.56 -7.69 -22.40
N GLU A 61 -0.74 -7.52 -22.67
CA GLU A 61 -1.53 -8.45 -23.48
C GLU A 61 -0.98 -8.56 -24.90
N LYS A 62 -0.69 -7.41 -25.53
CA LYS A 62 -0.13 -7.34 -26.88
C LYS A 62 1.29 -7.94 -26.92
N GLN A 63 2.13 -7.64 -25.94
CA GLN A 63 3.48 -8.20 -25.84
C GLN A 63 3.44 -9.73 -25.70
N THR A 64 2.52 -10.23 -24.87
CA THR A 64 2.30 -11.68 -24.69
C THR A 64 1.85 -12.33 -26.00
N LYS A 65 0.94 -11.69 -26.73
CA LYS A 65 0.50 -12.14 -28.06
C LYS A 65 1.65 -12.15 -29.08
N ALA A 66 2.43 -11.07 -29.14
CA ALA A 66 3.59 -10.97 -30.04
C ALA A 66 4.62 -12.06 -29.74
N ALA A 67 4.92 -12.30 -28.46
CA ALA A 67 5.81 -13.37 -28.03
C ALA A 67 5.30 -14.76 -28.46
N GLY A 68 4.00 -15.02 -28.28
CA GLY A 68 3.36 -16.27 -28.72
C GLY A 68 3.46 -16.48 -30.23
N LEU A 69 3.15 -15.44 -31.02
CA LEU A 69 3.27 -15.50 -32.48
C LEU A 69 4.72 -15.71 -32.92
N ARG A 70 5.68 -15.00 -32.32
CA ARG A 70 7.11 -15.21 -32.60
C ARG A 70 7.54 -16.64 -32.30
N MET A 71 7.11 -17.22 -31.18
CA MET A 71 7.38 -18.62 -30.87
C MET A 71 6.73 -19.58 -31.89
N LYS A 72 5.47 -19.32 -32.29
CA LYS A 72 4.77 -20.11 -33.30
C LYS A 72 5.51 -20.10 -34.63
N MET A 73 5.87 -18.91 -35.13
CA MET A 73 6.65 -18.73 -36.35
C MET A 73 7.95 -19.52 -36.31
N ASN A 74 8.72 -19.40 -35.21
CA ASN A 74 9.99 -20.11 -35.07
C ASN A 74 9.83 -21.65 -35.05
N LEU A 75 8.78 -22.16 -34.38
CA LEU A 75 8.51 -23.58 -34.31
C LEU A 75 8.07 -24.15 -35.66
N ILE A 76 7.20 -23.45 -36.39
CA ILE A 76 6.77 -23.82 -37.75
C ILE A 76 7.98 -23.85 -38.67
N GLN A 77 8.78 -22.77 -38.71
CA GLN A 77 9.96 -22.69 -39.55
C GLN A 77 10.97 -23.82 -39.25
N ALA A 78 11.17 -24.16 -37.98
CA ALA A 78 12.08 -25.23 -37.60
C ALA A 78 11.62 -26.61 -38.09
N VAL A 79 10.30 -26.85 -38.16
CA VAL A 79 9.72 -28.10 -38.68
C VAL A 79 9.83 -28.15 -40.21
N ILE A 80 9.48 -27.06 -40.90
CA ILE A 80 9.63 -26.94 -42.37
C ILE A 80 11.08 -27.15 -42.79
N ASN A 81 12.05 -26.59 -42.07
CA ASN A 81 13.48 -26.76 -42.35
C ASN A 81 13.97 -28.22 -42.24
N ARG A 82 13.20 -29.09 -41.59
CA ARG A 82 13.44 -30.55 -41.55
C ARG A 82 12.67 -31.34 -42.62
N ASN A 83 11.96 -30.65 -43.52
CA ASN A 83 11.02 -31.22 -44.49
C ASN A 83 9.89 -32.03 -43.84
N GLU A 84 9.46 -31.62 -42.64
CA GLU A 84 8.33 -32.20 -41.92
C GLU A 84 7.09 -31.29 -42.04
N THR A 85 5.89 -31.84 -41.89
CA THR A 85 4.65 -31.05 -41.82
C THR A 85 4.40 -30.57 -40.39
N PRO A 86 4.22 -29.26 -40.15
CA PRO A 86 3.93 -28.72 -38.81
C PRO A 86 2.62 -29.23 -38.21
N ASP A 87 2.69 -29.80 -37.00
CA ASP A 87 1.51 -30.03 -36.15
C ASP A 87 1.20 -28.74 -35.38
N LEU A 88 0.27 -27.95 -35.92
CA LEU A 88 -0.12 -26.66 -35.34
C LEU A 88 -0.76 -26.81 -33.95
N LEU A 89 -1.50 -27.89 -33.69
CA LEU A 89 -2.15 -28.10 -32.39
C LEU A 89 -1.11 -28.42 -31.31
N ALA A 90 -0.09 -29.22 -31.62
CA ALA A 90 1.01 -29.50 -30.70
C ALA A 90 1.86 -28.25 -30.43
N ILE A 91 2.10 -27.43 -31.45
CA ILE A 91 2.81 -26.15 -31.33
C ILE A 91 2.04 -25.20 -30.41
N GLU A 92 0.73 -25.04 -30.60
CA GLU A 92 -0.10 -24.16 -29.78
C GLU A 92 -0.14 -24.59 -28.31
N LYS A 93 -0.27 -25.90 -28.04
CA LYS A 93 -0.18 -26.43 -26.67
C LYS A 93 1.17 -26.10 -26.02
N THR A 94 2.26 -26.25 -26.77
CA THR A 94 3.61 -25.93 -26.28
C THR A 94 3.74 -24.45 -25.94
N ILE A 95 3.18 -23.56 -26.78
CA ILE A 95 3.22 -22.12 -26.54
C ILE A 95 2.37 -21.74 -25.33
N ALA A 96 1.16 -22.30 -25.20
CA ALA A 96 0.28 -22.03 -24.07
C ALA A 96 0.97 -22.35 -22.72
N ILE A 97 1.67 -23.49 -22.65
CA ILE A 97 2.46 -23.87 -21.47
C ILE A 97 3.58 -22.86 -21.20
N ARG A 98 4.30 -22.41 -22.24
CA ARG A 98 5.40 -21.45 -22.10
C ARG A 98 4.95 -20.04 -21.71
N LEU A 99 3.70 -19.68 -21.97
CA LEU A 99 3.15 -18.36 -21.69
C LEU A 99 2.26 -18.31 -20.44
N MET A 100 2.17 -19.40 -19.67
CA MET A 100 1.30 -19.48 -18.50
C MET A 100 1.53 -18.34 -17.50
N ASP A 101 2.80 -18.07 -17.15
CA ASP A 101 3.16 -16.97 -16.24
C ASP A 101 2.73 -15.59 -16.75
N PHE A 102 2.70 -15.39 -18.08
CA PHE A 102 2.25 -14.13 -18.67
C PHE A 102 0.73 -13.98 -18.55
N TYR A 103 -0.03 -15.06 -18.78
CA TYR A 103 -1.48 -15.04 -18.59
C TYR A 103 -1.88 -14.84 -17.13
N ASP A 104 -1.14 -15.44 -16.19
CA ASP A 104 -1.36 -15.20 -14.76
C ASP A 104 -1.11 -13.74 -14.39
N ARG A 105 -0.06 -13.13 -14.92
CA ARG A 105 0.21 -11.69 -14.73
C ARG A 105 -0.87 -10.79 -15.31
N ILE A 106 -1.37 -11.10 -16.52
CA ILE A 106 -2.49 -10.38 -17.15
C ILE A 106 -3.73 -10.44 -16.24
N LYS A 107 -4.06 -11.64 -15.73
CA LYS A 107 -5.21 -11.83 -14.83
C LYS A 107 -5.07 -11.02 -13.53
N VAL A 108 -3.87 -11.02 -12.93
CA VAL A 108 -3.60 -10.24 -11.71
C VAL A 108 -3.74 -8.75 -11.98
N GLN A 109 -3.18 -8.23 -13.08
CA GLN A 109 -3.29 -6.80 -13.43
C GLN A 109 -4.72 -6.38 -13.77
N SER A 110 -5.47 -7.22 -14.48
CA SER A 110 -6.90 -7.00 -14.75
C SER A 110 -7.71 -6.96 -13.45
N SER A 111 -7.47 -7.90 -12.53
CA SER A 111 -8.15 -7.90 -11.22
C SER A 111 -7.79 -6.68 -10.38
N ALA A 112 -6.55 -6.19 -10.47
CA ALA A 112 -6.11 -4.98 -9.78
C ALA A 112 -6.81 -3.71 -10.33
N LEU A 113 -7.09 -3.65 -11.64
CA LEU A 113 -7.88 -2.57 -12.24
C LEU A 113 -9.33 -2.60 -11.74
N ASP A 114 -9.95 -3.77 -11.70
CA ASP A 114 -11.31 -3.91 -11.16
C ASP A 114 -11.39 -3.48 -9.71
N GLU A 115 -10.39 -3.84 -8.90
CA GLU A 115 -10.32 -3.45 -7.50
C GLU A 115 -10.07 -1.94 -7.32
N ALA A 116 -9.23 -1.34 -8.18
CA ALA A 116 -9.00 0.10 -8.17
C ALA A 116 -10.31 0.89 -8.38
N VAL A 117 -11.15 0.45 -9.32
CA VAL A 117 -12.47 1.08 -9.56
C VAL A 117 -13.37 0.97 -8.32
N LYS A 118 -13.37 -0.18 -7.63
CA LYS A 118 -14.13 -0.33 -6.37
C LYS A 118 -13.60 0.60 -5.28
N ILE A 119 -12.29 0.69 -5.08
CA ILE A 119 -11.70 1.55 -4.06
C ILE A 119 -12.08 3.02 -4.30
N LEU A 120 -11.91 3.49 -5.53
CA LEU A 120 -12.20 4.89 -5.89
C LEU A 120 -13.70 5.22 -5.79
N SER A 121 -14.59 4.25 -6.00
CA SER A 121 -16.04 4.46 -5.87
C SER A 121 -16.56 4.46 -4.43
N HIS A 122 -15.76 4.00 -3.46
CA HIS A 122 -16.14 3.91 -2.05
C HIS A 122 -15.33 4.85 -1.13
N LEU A 123 -14.71 5.90 -1.70
CA LEU A 123 -13.99 6.88 -0.90
C LEU A 123 -14.93 7.63 0.04
N ILE A 124 -14.56 7.73 1.32
CA ILE A 124 -15.28 8.54 2.29
C ILE A 124 -15.03 10.04 2.07
N PRO A 125 -15.97 10.92 2.47
CA PRO A 125 -15.77 12.37 2.42
C PRO A 125 -14.55 12.82 3.22
N GLU A 126 -13.88 13.89 2.76
CA GLU A 126 -12.68 14.43 3.42
C GLU A 126 -12.93 14.79 4.89
N GLU A 127 -14.08 15.40 5.19
CA GLU A 127 -14.49 15.75 6.56
C GLU A 127 -14.62 14.51 7.45
N GLU A 128 -15.10 13.40 6.89
CA GLU A 128 -15.24 12.13 7.61
C GLU A 128 -13.87 11.49 7.85
N ALA A 129 -13.00 11.48 6.83
CA ALA A 129 -11.63 11.02 6.95
C ALA A 129 -10.83 11.81 7.99
N ARG A 130 -11.03 13.13 8.05
CA ARG A 130 -10.39 13.99 9.05
C ARG A 130 -10.82 13.62 10.46
N LYS A 131 -12.14 13.47 10.69
CA LYS A 131 -12.68 13.04 11.98
C LYS A 131 -12.21 11.64 12.39
N LEU A 132 -12.16 10.70 11.44
CA LEU A 132 -11.63 9.35 11.65
C LEU A 132 -10.20 9.41 12.20
N LYS A 133 -9.32 10.20 11.57
CA LYS A 133 -7.93 10.42 11.97
C LYS A 133 -7.82 11.07 13.34
N GLU A 134 -8.61 12.10 13.62
CA GLU A 134 -8.61 12.80 14.90
C GLU A 134 -8.98 11.86 16.05
N ILE A 135 -10.07 11.11 15.91
CA ILE A 135 -10.52 10.18 16.94
C ILE A 135 -9.52 9.05 17.12
N PHE A 136 -8.98 8.50 16.04
CA PHE A 136 -7.96 7.46 16.11
C PHE A 136 -6.72 7.91 16.88
N ARG A 137 -6.24 9.16 16.68
CA ARG A 137 -5.13 9.72 17.45
C ARG A 137 -5.43 9.80 18.95
N VAL A 138 -6.63 10.27 19.30
CA VAL A 138 -7.06 10.34 20.70
C VAL A 138 -7.11 8.95 21.33
N LEU A 139 -7.65 7.97 20.60
CA LEU A 139 -7.71 6.58 21.05
C LEU A 139 -6.32 5.96 21.18
N CYS A 140 -5.39 6.24 20.26
CA CYS A 140 -4.00 5.81 20.37
C CYS A 140 -3.36 6.36 21.65
N LYS A 141 -3.53 7.66 21.95
CA LYS A 141 -3.02 8.24 23.21
C LYS A 141 -3.54 7.50 24.44
N ARG A 142 -4.82 7.08 24.42
CA ARG A 142 -5.51 6.44 25.55
C ARG A 142 -5.39 4.93 25.62
N LEU A 143 -4.90 4.25 24.59
CA LEU A 143 -4.94 2.78 24.50
C LEU A 143 -3.70 2.15 23.85
N HIS A 144 -2.73 2.93 23.37
CA HIS A 144 -1.53 2.33 22.79
C HIS A 144 -0.61 1.76 23.88
N PRO A 145 -0.11 0.51 23.78
CA PRO A 145 0.72 -0.11 24.82
C PRO A 145 2.04 0.64 25.10
N ASP A 146 2.67 1.19 24.04
CA ASP A 146 3.87 2.04 24.19
C ASP A 146 3.59 3.38 24.90
N LEU A 147 2.33 3.78 25.04
CA LEU A 147 1.92 5.00 25.75
C LEU A 147 1.34 4.66 27.14
N ILE A 148 0.66 3.52 27.29
CA ILE A 148 0.12 2.99 28.55
C ILE A 148 0.63 1.56 28.73
N PRO A 149 1.65 1.32 29.57
CA PRO A 149 2.22 -0.01 29.73
C PRO A 149 1.36 -0.91 30.63
N ASP A 150 0.70 -0.34 31.66
CA ASP A 150 -0.11 -1.06 32.64
C ASP A 150 -1.57 -1.24 32.18
N GLN A 151 -1.75 -1.85 31.01
CA GLN A 151 -3.07 -2.09 30.43
C GLN A 151 -3.74 -3.35 30.98
N THR A 152 -5.02 -3.22 31.25
CA THR A 152 -5.91 -4.38 31.47
C THR A 152 -6.14 -5.13 30.15
N GLU A 153 -6.49 -6.41 30.22
CA GLU A 153 -6.81 -7.20 29.02
C GLU A 153 -7.95 -6.57 28.21
N VAL A 154 -8.95 -5.98 28.89
CA VAL A 154 -10.05 -5.26 28.23
C VAL A 154 -9.53 -4.08 27.40
N GLU A 155 -8.53 -3.35 27.86
CA GLU A 155 -7.96 -2.21 27.13
C GLU A 155 -7.12 -2.65 25.91
N LYS A 156 -6.40 -3.77 26.05
CA LYS A 156 -5.68 -4.38 24.92
C LYS A 156 -6.66 -4.83 23.82
N ASP A 157 -7.72 -5.52 24.20
CA ASP A 157 -8.79 -5.94 23.29
C ASP A 157 -9.48 -4.73 22.64
N LEU A 158 -9.71 -3.68 23.42
CA LEU A 158 -10.29 -2.45 22.90
C LEU A 158 -9.37 -1.80 21.87
N PHE A 159 -8.06 -1.77 22.09
CA PHE A 159 -7.11 -1.24 21.11
C PHE A 159 -7.07 -2.06 19.82
N ILE A 160 -7.26 -3.39 19.89
CA ILE A 160 -7.42 -4.23 18.70
C ILE A 160 -8.65 -3.78 17.89
N LYS A 161 -9.78 -3.53 18.57
CA LYS A 161 -10.99 -3.00 17.92
C LYS A 161 -10.78 -1.61 17.32
N VAL A 162 -10.03 -0.73 17.99
CA VAL A 162 -9.66 0.60 17.45
C VAL A 162 -8.91 0.46 16.13
N LYS A 163 -7.91 -0.43 16.06
CA LYS A 163 -7.15 -0.66 14.82
C LYS A 163 -8.05 -1.18 13.69
N ALA A 164 -8.89 -2.17 13.98
CA ALA A 164 -9.81 -2.74 12.98
C ALA A 164 -10.84 -1.72 12.49
N ALA A 165 -11.43 -0.92 13.39
CA ALA A 165 -12.36 0.14 13.02
C ALA A 165 -11.68 1.22 12.16
N TYR A 166 -10.42 1.54 12.44
CA TYR A 166 -9.66 2.50 11.64
C TYR A 166 -9.34 1.99 10.23
N GLU A 167 -8.89 0.74 10.12
CA GLU A 167 -8.60 0.05 8.86
C GLU A 167 -9.86 -0.05 7.98
N LEU A 168 -11.00 -0.40 8.59
CA LEU A 168 -12.28 -0.52 7.91
C LEU A 168 -13.05 0.81 7.77
N GLN A 169 -12.42 1.94 8.11
CA GLN A 169 -12.99 3.30 8.04
C GLN A 169 -14.35 3.46 8.76
N ARG A 170 -14.53 2.73 9.87
CA ARG A 170 -15.77 2.75 10.67
C ARG A 170 -15.72 3.86 11.71
N LEU A 171 -16.08 5.07 11.29
CA LEU A 171 -16.11 6.24 12.17
C LEU A 171 -17.01 6.05 13.39
N ALA A 172 -18.19 5.45 13.21
CA ALA A 172 -19.13 5.19 14.29
C ALA A 172 -18.53 4.29 15.38
N ASP A 173 -17.87 3.20 15.00
CA ASP A 173 -17.20 2.28 15.93
C ASP A 173 -16.12 3.01 16.74
N LEU A 174 -15.32 3.88 16.10
CA LEU A 174 -14.31 4.68 16.81
C LEU A 174 -14.94 5.68 17.79
N GLN A 175 -16.03 6.34 17.40
CA GLN A 175 -16.78 7.26 18.27
C GLN A 175 -17.35 6.53 19.49
N GLU A 176 -17.90 5.33 19.30
CA GLU A 176 -18.49 4.52 20.35
C GLU A 176 -17.41 4.06 21.35
N ILE A 177 -16.25 3.62 20.85
CA ILE A 177 -15.09 3.29 21.69
C ILE A 177 -14.61 4.53 22.47
N LEU A 178 -14.55 5.69 21.83
CA LEU A 178 -14.13 6.93 22.49
C LEU A 178 -15.09 7.33 23.63
N LEU A 179 -16.39 7.20 23.40
CA LEU A 179 -17.42 7.46 24.41
C LEU A 179 -17.38 6.45 25.57
N PHE A 180 -17.08 5.19 25.28
CA PHE A 180 -16.90 4.18 26.34
C PHE A 180 -15.70 4.50 27.26
N LEU A 181 -14.69 5.20 26.74
CA LEU A 181 -13.48 5.58 27.45
C LEU A 181 -13.58 6.90 28.23
N ASP A 182 -14.77 7.44 28.49
CA ASP A 182 -15.02 8.76 29.13
C ASP A 182 -14.59 8.87 30.62
N LYS A 183 -13.52 8.17 30.98
CA LYS A 183 -12.76 8.27 32.23
C LYS A 183 -11.63 9.29 32.05
N PRO A 184 -11.17 9.95 33.14
CA PRO A 184 -10.02 10.84 33.08
C PRO A 184 -8.78 10.11 32.56
N ASP A 185 -7.93 10.85 31.85
CA ASP A 185 -6.70 10.33 31.26
C ASP A 185 -5.85 9.61 32.31
N LYS A 186 -5.56 8.33 32.08
CA LYS A 186 -4.77 7.50 33.00
C LYS A 186 -3.29 7.87 32.97
N GLN A 187 -2.83 8.65 31.99
CA GLN A 187 -1.44 9.10 31.91
C GLN A 187 -1.18 10.28 32.84
N HIS A 188 -1.06 10.01 34.14
CA HIS A 188 -0.46 11.00 35.02
C HIS A 188 1.06 10.83 35.07
N LEU A 189 1.74 11.37 34.05
CA LEU A 189 3.21 11.45 33.96
C LEU A 189 3.87 12.02 35.22
N TRP A 190 3.12 12.87 35.94
CA TRP A 190 3.50 13.50 37.19
C TRP A 190 3.67 12.52 38.36
N HIS A 191 3.14 11.30 38.30
CA HIS A 191 3.29 10.28 39.34
C HIS A 191 4.48 9.35 39.09
N LEU A 192 5.11 9.42 37.91
CA LEU A 192 6.28 8.62 37.58
C LEU A 192 7.52 9.15 38.32
N THR A 193 8.34 8.22 38.79
CA THR A 193 9.68 8.50 39.29
C THR A 193 10.61 8.95 38.15
N MET A 194 11.73 9.57 38.49
CA MET A 194 12.73 10.02 37.51
C MET A 194 13.28 8.89 36.64
N ASP A 195 13.53 7.73 37.26
CA ASP A 195 14.05 6.55 36.57
C ASP A 195 13.03 6.00 35.57
N GLU A 196 11.76 5.87 35.99
CA GLU A 196 10.66 5.45 35.10
C GLU A 196 10.48 6.41 33.94
N LYS A 197 10.54 7.74 34.18
CA LYS A 197 10.48 8.74 33.12
C LYS A 197 11.62 8.58 32.12
N THR A 198 12.84 8.38 32.61
CA THR A 198 14.04 8.23 31.77
C THR A 198 13.97 6.96 30.90
N GLU A 199 13.53 5.84 31.48
CA GLU A 199 13.33 4.59 30.73
C GLU A 199 12.25 4.76 29.67
N ARG A 200 11.13 5.43 30.00
CA ARG A 200 10.03 5.69 29.08
C ARG A 200 10.46 6.60 27.92
N ILE A 201 11.26 7.64 28.19
CA ILE A 201 11.86 8.50 27.15
C ILE A 201 12.70 7.68 26.20
N LYS A 202 13.58 6.81 26.73
CA LYS A 202 14.46 5.96 25.92
C LYS A 202 13.65 5.00 25.04
N HIS A 203 12.61 4.38 25.60
CA HIS A 203 11.71 3.48 24.88
C HIS A 203 10.98 4.22 23.75
N LEU A 204 10.28 5.32 24.04
CA LEU A 204 9.54 6.09 23.04
C LEU A 204 10.46 6.64 21.95
N SER A 205 11.63 7.13 22.31
CA SER A 205 12.63 7.62 21.35
C SER A 205 13.04 6.53 20.35
N LYS A 206 13.21 5.29 20.82
CA LYS A 206 13.52 4.14 19.95
C LYS A 206 12.36 3.80 19.02
N GLN A 207 11.13 3.79 19.53
CA GLN A 207 9.93 3.50 18.74
C GLN A 207 9.68 4.58 17.68
N ILE A 208 9.87 5.85 18.03
CA ILE A 208 9.82 6.98 17.11
C ILE A 208 10.87 6.85 16.00
N ALA A 209 12.12 6.51 16.35
CA ALA A 209 13.17 6.30 15.35
C ALA A 209 12.78 5.18 14.36
N SER A 210 12.28 4.05 14.88
CA SER A 210 11.81 2.95 14.02
C SER A 210 10.64 3.36 13.13
N LEU A 211 9.68 4.15 13.64
CA LEU A 211 8.56 4.68 12.83
C LEU A 211 9.06 5.62 11.73
N LYS A 212 10.01 6.50 12.03
CA LYS A 212 10.63 7.39 11.02
C LYS A 212 11.31 6.61 9.92
N GLU A 213 12.07 5.56 10.25
CA GLU A 213 12.71 4.68 9.28
C GLU A 213 11.67 3.97 8.39
N LYS A 214 10.61 3.41 8.99
CA LYS A 214 9.53 2.76 8.24
C LYS A 214 8.84 3.73 7.30
N ILE A 215 8.49 4.93 7.77
CA ILE A 215 7.87 5.98 6.94
C ILE A 215 8.82 6.41 5.82
N ALA A 216 10.12 6.57 6.09
CA ALA A 216 11.10 6.90 5.07
C ALA A 216 11.19 5.81 4.00
N SER A 217 11.27 4.54 4.42
CA SER A 217 11.30 3.40 3.50
C SER A 217 10.04 3.29 2.65
N LEU A 218 8.84 3.54 3.22
CA LEU A 218 7.60 3.57 2.45
C LEU A 218 7.63 4.65 1.35
N LYS A 219 8.18 5.83 1.65
CA LYS A 219 8.29 6.94 0.67
C LYS A 219 9.20 6.63 -0.52
N GLU A 220 10.13 5.70 -0.36
CA GLU A 220 11.03 5.24 -1.44
C GLU A 220 10.39 4.18 -2.34
N GLY A 221 9.24 3.63 -1.94
CA GLY A 221 8.50 2.61 -2.68
C GLY A 221 7.31 3.15 -3.47
N PHE A 222 6.87 2.38 -4.46
CA PHE A 222 5.55 2.56 -5.05
C PHE A 222 4.46 2.30 -3.98
N PRO A 223 3.35 3.08 -3.94
CA PRO A 223 3.01 4.18 -4.86
C PRO A 223 3.49 5.57 -4.42
N PHE A 224 4.20 5.70 -3.30
CA PHE A 224 4.58 7.00 -2.75
C PHE A 224 5.60 7.77 -3.60
N THR A 225 6.43 7.07 -4.36
CA THR A 225 7.38 7.69 -5.31
C THR A 225 6.71 8.47 -6.42
N ILE A 226 5.45 8.14 -6.76
CA ILE A 226 4.70 8.78 -7.84
C ILE A 226 3.60 9.73 -7.34
N GLU A 227 3.38 9.83 -6.02
CA GLU A 227 2.27 10.57 -5.39
C GLU A 227 2.12 12.00 -5.92
N LYS A 228 3.22 12.72 -6.15
CA LYS A 228 3.17 14.09 -6.68
C LYS A 228 3.03 14.16 -8.20
N LEU A 229 3.51 13.14 -8.90
CA LEU A 229 3.54 13.08 -10.36
C LEU A 229 2.21 12.60 -10.93
N ILE A 230 1.45 11.83 -10.15
CA ILE A 230 0.19 11.25 -10.59
C ILE A 230 -0.91 12.29 -10.87
N PHE A 231 -0.81 13.46 -10.22
CA PHE A 231 -1.69 14.61 -10.41
C PHE A 231 -1.11 15.64 -11.39
N ASP A 232 0.11 15.43 -11.89
CA ASP A 232 0.70 16.27 -12.94
C ASP A 232 0.19 15.78 -14.31
N GLU A 233 -0.75 16.52 -14.89
CA GLU A 233 -1.36 16.20 -16.18
C GLU A 233 -0.34 16.17 -17.34
N VAL A 234 0.74 16.96 -17.27
CA VAL A 234 1.79 16.94 -18.29
C VAL A 234 2.59 15.65 -18.20
N TYR A 235 2.97 15.25 -16.99
CA TYR A 235 3.66 13.98 -16.73
C TYR A 235 2.81 12.78 -17.18
N ILE A 236 1.55 12.74 -16.79
CA ILE A 236 0.61 11.66 -17.14
C ILE A 236 0.38 11.60 -18.65
N SER A 237 0.18 12.74 -19.30
CA SER A 237 0.01 12.79 -20.76
C SER A 237 1.24 12.27 -21.50
N LYS A 238 2.44 12.64 -21.04
CA LYS A 238 3.69 12.12 -21.61
C LYS A 238 3.79 10.60 -21.46
N LYS A 239 3.52 10.07 -20.26
CA LYS A 239 3.55 8.63 -20.01
C LYS A 239 2.51 7.85 -20.80
N ARG A 240 1.33 8.43 -20.99
CA ARG A 240 0.29 7.89 -21.86
C ARG A 240 0.78 7.75 -23.30
N ILE A 241 1.34 8.82 -23.86
CA ILE A 241 1.88 8.81 -25.23
C ILE A 241 3.01 7.77 -25.37
N GLU A 242 3.90 7.66 -24.39
CA GLU A 242 4.94 6.62 -24.37
C GLU A 242 4.34 5.21 -24.46
N LEU A 243 3.35 4.90 -23.62
CA LEU A 243 2.66 3.59 -23.64
C LEU A 243 1.92 3.34 -24.96
N GLU A 244 1.22 4.34 -25.51
CA GLU A 244 0.53 4.22 -26.79
C GLU A 244 1.49 3.98 -27.96
N LEU A 245 2.69 4.58 -27.93
CA LEU A 245 3.73 4.31 -28.92
C LEU A 245 4.27 2.89 -28.79
N ASP A 246 4.53 2.42 -27.57
CA ASP A 246 4.98 1.05 -27.31
C ASP A 246 3.93 0.03 -27.79
N ILE A 247 2.64 0.29 -27.54
CA ILE A 247 1.54 -0.55 -28.03
C ILE A 247 1.57 -0.62 -29.56
N LYS A 248 1.70 0.51 -30.27
CA LYS A 248 1.77 0.55 -31.74
C LYS A 248 2.96 -0.24 -32.30
N VAL A 249 4.11 -0.18 -31.64
CA VAL A 249 5.29 -0.97 -32.02
C VAL A 249 4.98 -2.46 -31.94
N VAL A 250 4.40 -2.90 -30.82
CA VAL A 250 4.07 -4.32 -30.61
C VAL A 250 2.95 -4.78 -31.56
N GLU A 251 1.98 -3.91 -31.89
CA GLU A 251 0.95 -4.20 -32.88
C GLU A 251 1.53 -4.44 -34.28
N ALA A 252 2.53 -3.66 -34.68
CA ALA A 252 3.25 -3.89 -35.93
C ALA A 252 4.01 -5.23 -35.92
N GLU A 253 4.59 -5.63 -34.78
CA GLU A 253 5.21 -6.96 -34.64
C GLU A 253 4.18 -8.09 -34.75
N ILE A 254 3.02 -7.95 -34.10
CA ILE A 254 1.91 -8.91 -34.20
C ILE A 254 1.50 -9.09 -35.66
N LEU A 255 1.31 -8.00 -36.40
CA LEU A 255 0.93 -8.04 -37.81
C LEU A 255 1.99 -8.79 -38.62
N LYS A 256 3.25 -8.38 -38.49
CA LYS A 256 4.39 -9.01 -39.16
C LYS A 256 4.47 -10.52 -38.92
N PHE A 257 4.39 -10.96 -37.66
CA PHE A 257 4.48 -12.39 -37.36
C PHE A 257 3.27 -13.16 -37.88
N THR A 258 2.07 -12.56 -37.85
CA THR A 258 0.85 -13.18 -38.39
C THR A 258 0.97 -13.39 -39.90
N GLU A 259 1.45 -12.39 -40.64
CA GLU A 259 1.69 -12.48 -42.08
C GLU A 259 2.69 -13.58 -42.43
N ILE A 260 3.83 -13.64 -41.72
CA ILE A 260 4.85 -14.68 -41.95
C ILE A 260 4.28 -16.06 -41.65
N ILE A 261 3.53 -16.24 -40.56
CA ILE A 261 2.93 -17.53 -40.23
C ILE A 261 1.94 -17.98 -41.30
N SER A 262 1.13 -17.06 -41.86
CA SER A 262 0.22 -17.39 -42.97
C SER A 262 1.01 -17.94 -44.16
N LEU A 263 2.04 -17.20 -44.60
CA LEU A 263 2.88 -17.62 -45.72
C LEU A 263 3.53 -18.99 -45.50
N LEU A 264 3.97 -19.29 -44.27
CA LEU A 264 4.56 -20.59 -43.92
C LEU A 264 3.54 -21.74 -43.84
N CYS A 265 2.25 -21.46 -43.73
CA CYS A 265 1.19 -22.48 -43.63
C CYS A 265 0.40 -22.64 -44.93
N ASP A 266 0.49 -21.66 -45.84
CA ASP A 266 -0.17 -21.66 -47.15
C ASP A 266 0.68 -22.38 -48.24
N GLU A 267 1.93 -22.75 -47.92
CA GLU A 267 2.83 -23.63 -48.71
C GLU A 267 2.79 -25.09 -48.25
#